data_AF-A0A9C8GKJ5-F1
#
_entry.id   AF-A0A9C8GKJ5-F1
#
_cell.length_a   1.000
_cell.length_b   1.000
_cell.length_c   1.000
_cell.angle_alpha   90.00
_cell.angle_beta   90.00
_cell.angle_gamma   90.00
#
_symmetry.space_group_name_H-M   'P 1'
#
loop_
_entity.id
_entity.type
_entity.pdbx_description
1 polymer ?
#
loop_
_entity_poly.entity_id
_entity_poly.type
_entity_poly.pdbx_seq_one_letter_code
_entity_poly.pdbx_strand_id
1 'polypeptide(L)'
;MIDLEHNWQSRAASFARQNDLLHDPVTHTLDLVAEVGEVTKEVLLATDYGRQEALFSPQSADRLKNELGDALYSLLLLTETCGVDAGEALDTALEKYGNRLAARGEAGSGRDGR
;
A
#
# COMPACT_ATOMS: atom_id res chain seq x y z
N MET A 1 16.31 -22.43 -4.71
CA MET A 1 16.12 -22.03 -3.31
C MET A 1 14.88 -21.16 -3.33
N ILE A 2 13.72 -21.75 -3.04
CA ILE A 2 12.43 -21.02 -3.08
C ILE A 2 12.39 -20.26 -1.77
N ASP A 3 12.39 -18.94 -1.85
CA ASP A 3 12.40 -18.08 -0.68
C ASP A 3 11.11 -18.32 0.13
N LEU A 4 11.27 -18.81 1.36
CA LEU A 4 10.17 -19.08 2.30
C LEU A 4 9.84 -17.86 3.16
N GLU A 5 10.45 -16.71 2.89
CA GLU A 5 10.10 -15.46 3.56
C GLU A 5 8.83 -14.85 2.95
N HIS A 6 7.69 -15.18 3.57
CA HIS A 6 6.48 -14.35 3.60
C HIS A 6 5.90 -13.93 2.24
N ASN A 7 5.29 -14.86 1.51
CA ASN A 7 4.41 -14.47 0.40
C ASN A 7 3.08 -13.89 0.97
N TRP A 8 3.11 -12.60 1.36
CA TRP A 8 1.97 -11.87 1.92
C TRP A 8 0.77 -11.91 0.98
N GLN A 9 1.01 -11.81 -0.33
CA GLN A 9 -0.01 -11.95 -1.36
C GLN A 9 -0.72 -13.31 -1.27
N SER A 10 0.04 -14.41 -1.24
CA SER A 10 -0.51 -15.77 -1.13
C SER A 10 -1.31 -15.97 0.16
N ARG A 11 -0.85 -15.39 1.27
CA ARG A 11 -1.59 -15.44 2.54
C ARG A 11 -2.90 -14.66 2.46
N ALA A 12 -2.89 -13.44 1.92
CA ALA A 12 -4.07 -12.61 1.74
C ALA A 12 -5.08 -13.27 0.78
N ALA A 13 -4.59 -13.77 -0.36
CA ALA A 13 -5.41 -14.43 -1.38
C ALA A 13 -6.01 -15.74 -0.85
N SER A 14 -5.27 -16.53 -0.07
CA SER A 14 -5.79 -17.75 0.57
C SER A 14 -6.89 -17.41 1.57
N PHE A 15 -6.69 -16.40 2.40
CA PHE A 15 -7.71 -15.93 3.34
C PHE A 15 -8.95 -15.42 2.61
N ALA A 16 -8.78 -14.61 1.54
CA ALA A 16 -9.90 -14.09 0.76
C ALA A 16 -10.72 -15.21 0.12
N ARG A 17 -10.06 -16.20 -0.51
CA ARG A 17 -10.73 -17.36 -1.12
C ARG A 17 -11.49 -18.21 -0.10
N GLN A 18 -10.92 -18.42 1.09
CA GLN A 18 -11.57 -19.20 2.16
C GLN A 18 -12.83 -18.51 2.72
N ASN A 19 -12.93 -17.19 2.58
CA ASN A 19 -14.01 -16.39 3.14
C ASN A 19 -14.91 -15.72 2.06
N ASP A 20 -14.77 -16.09 0.78
CA ASP A 20 -15.53 -15.54 -0.34
C ASP A 20 -15.38 -14.00 -0.53
N LEU A 21 -14.17 -13.50 -0.27
CA LEU A 21 -13.81 -12.07 -0.36
C LEU A 21 -12.93 -11.75 -1.58
N LEU A 22 -12.72 -12.70 -2.49
CA LEU A 22 -11.96 -12.45 -3.72
C LEU A 22 -12.92 -12.00 -4.82
N HIS A 23 -12.82 -10.73 -5.21
CA HIS A 23 -13.69 -10.07 -6.17
C HIS A 23 -12.96 -9.78 -7.49
N ASP A 24 -13.61 -9.07 -8.40
CA ASP A 24 -12.98 -8.66 -9.66
C ASP A 24 -12.01 -7.47 -9.45
N PRO A 25 -11.10 -7.20 -10.39
CA PRO A 25 -10.14 -6.09 -10.27
C PRO A 25 -10.76 -4.72 -10.07
N VAL A 26 -11.96 -4.45 -10.61
CA VAL A 26 -12.62 -3.15 -10.44
C VAL A 26 -13.04 -2.99 -8.98
N THR A 27 -13.63 -4.02 -8.39
CA THR A 27 -14.03 -4.03 -6.97
C THR A 27 -12.82 -3.79 -6.07
N HIS A 28 -11.74 -4.56 -6.22
CA HIS A 28 -10.55 -4.37 -5.38
C HIS A 28 -9.81 -3.04 -5.61
N THR A 29 -9.94 -2.44 -6.80
CA THR A 29 -9.46 -1.08 -7.04
C THR A 29 -10.26 -0.07 -6.22
N LEU A 30 -11.58 -0.22 -6.15
CA LEU A 30 -12.44 0.65 -5.36
C LEU A 30 -12.19 0.46 -3.85
N ASP A 31 -12.02 -0.78 -3.39
CA ASP A 31 -11.64 -1.08 -2.01
C ASP A 31 -10.34 -0.36 -1.66
N LEU A 32 -9.29 -0.52 -2.47
CA LEU A 32 -8.01 0.16 -2.25
C LEU A 32 -8.16 1.69 -2.17
N VAL A 33 -8.98 2.30 -3.03
CA VAL A 33 -9.24 3.75 -2.97
C VAL A 33 -9.96 4.14 -1.68
N ALA A 34 -10.92 3.34 -1.22
CA ALA A 34 -11.63 3.58 0.03
C ALA A 34 -10.68 3.52 1.24
N GLU A 35 -9.84 2.47 1.33
CA GLU A 35 -8.90 2.31 2.45
C GLU A 35 -7.82 3.40 2.47
N VAL A 36 -7.33 3.84 1.30
CA VAL A 36 -6.43 5.00 1.22
C VAL A 36 -7.13 6.28 1.70
N GLY A 37 -8.44 6.40 1.50
CA GLY A 37 -9.27 7.46 2.06
C GLY A 37 -9.31 7.45 3.59
N GLU A 38 -9.49 6.28 4.20
CA GLU A 38 -9.48 6.13 5.67
C GLU A 38 -8.07 6.40 6.25
N VAL A 39 -7.00 5.92 5.62
CA VAL A 39 -5.61 6.31 5.95
C VAL A 39 -5.46 7.83 5.93
N THR A 40 -5.96 8.47 4.87
CA THR A 40 -5.90 9.93 4.71
C THR A 40 -6.61 10.64 5.85
N LYS A 41 -7.81 10.17 6.23
CA LYS A 41 -8.57 10.71 7.36
C LYS A 41 -7.81 10.61 8.67
N GLU A 42 -7.21 9.47 9.01
CA GLU A 42 -6.45 9.35 10.27
C GLU A 42 -5.23 10.28 10.31
N VAL A 43 -4.55 10.48 9.17
CA VAL A 43 -3.45 11.45 9.04
C VAL A 43 -3.96 12.89 9.18
N LEU A 44 -5.09 13.24 8.55
CA LEU A 44 -5.69 14.57 8.68
C LEU A 44 -6.07 14.87 10.12
N LEU A 45 -6.67 13.90 10.83
CA LEU A 45 -7.01 14.07 12.24
C LEU A 45 -5.77 14.24 13.12
N ALA A 46 -4.71 13.45 12.88
CA ALA A 46 -3.47 13.56 13.64
C ALA A 46 -2.71 14.89 13.42
N THR A 47 -2.90 15.51 12.26
CA THR A 47 -2.24 16.77 11.88
C THR A 47 -3.12 18.01 12.07
N ASP A 48 -4.33 17.88 12.65
CA ASP A 48 -5.36 18.93 12.66
C ASP A 48 -5.53 19.56 11.26
N TYR A 49 -5.74 18.71 10.26
CA TYR A 49 -5.85 19.07 8.85
C TYR A 49 -4.63 19.87 8.34
N GLY A 50 -3.43 19.47 8.77
CA GLY A 50 -2.16 20.10 8.41
C GLY A 50 -1.79 21.36 9.19
N ARG A 51 -2.54 21.70 10.26
CA ARG A 51 -2.24 22.85 11.13
C ARG A 51 -1.14 22.57 12.15
N GLN A 52 -0.80 21.30 12.36
CA GLN A 52 0.27 20.87 13.25
C GLN A 52 1.01 19.64 12.71
N GLU A 53 2.19 19.38 13.27
CA GLU A 53 2.89 18.12 13.04
C GLU A 53 2.03 16.93 13.48
N ALA A 54 2.21 15.78 12.83
CA ALA A 54 1.41 14.61 13.10
C ALA A 54 1.66 14.11 14.53
N LEU A 55 0.61 14.18 15.37
CA LEU A 55 0.64 13.68 16.74
C LEU A 55 -0.31 12.48 16.85
N PHE A 56 0.27 11.29 16.85
CA PHE A 56 -0.48 10.06 17.04
C PHE A 56 -0.51 9.68 18.52
N SER A 57 -1.67 9.83 19.16
CA SER A 57 -1.95 9.12 20.41
C SER A 57 -1.93 7.60 20.17
N PRO A 58 -1.76 6.77 21.22
CA PRO A 58 -1.82 5.31 21.07
C PRO A 58 -3.07 4.84 20.32
N GLN A 59 -4.23 5.46 20.58
CA GLN A 59 -5.48 5.12 19.91
C GLN A 59 -5.47 5.48 18.42
N SER A 60 -4.99 6.67 18.06
CA SER A 60 -4.88 7.06 16.64
C SER A 60 -3.80 6.29 15.89
N ALA A 61 -2.72 5.89 16.57
CA ALA A 61 -1.69 5.04 15.98
C ALA A 61 -2.24 3.64 15.65
N ASP A 62 -3.05 3.07 16.55
CA ASP A 62 -3.71 1.78 16.30
C ASP A 62 -4.73 1.86 15.17
N ARG A 63 -5.51 2.94 15.07
CA ARG A 63 -6.41 3.15 13.92
C ARG A 63 -5.62 3.25 12.62
N LEU A 64 -4.60 4.12 12.57
CA LEU A 64 -3.75 4.25 11.38
C LEU A 64 -3.12 2.92 10.97
N LYS A 65 -2.66 2.10 11.93
CA LYS A 65 -2.12 0.77 11.66
C LYS A 65 -3.15 -0.15 11.01
N ASN A 66 -4.40 -0.11 11.44
CA ASN A 66 -5.48 -0.89 10.86
C ASN A 66 -5.75 -0.46 9.42
N GLU A 67 -5.96 0.85 9.19
CA GLU A 67 -6.27 1.36 7.84
C GLU A 67 -5.11 1.11 6.85
N LEU A 68 -3.85 1.22 7.30
CA LEU A 68 -2.69 0.84 6.49
C LEU A 68 -2.67 -0.66 6.17
N GLY A 69 -3.10 -1.49 7.11
CA GLY A 69 -3.25 -2.92 6.93
C GLY A 69 -4.32 -3.27 5.91
N ASP A 70 -5.48 -2.59 5.97
CA ASP A 70 -6.61 -2.79 5.07
C ASP A 70 -6.28 -2.31 3.64
N ALA A 71 -5.56 -1.18 3.52
CA ALA A 71 -5.03 -0.71 2.23
C ALA A 71 -4.02 -1.70 1.63
N LEU A 72 -3.11 -2.25 2.44
CA LEU A 72 -2.16 -3.27 1.98
C LEU A 72 -2.89 -4.55 1.55
N TYR A 73 -3.88 -5.00 2.33
CA TYR A 73 -4.69 -6.16 2.00
C TYR A 73 -5.40 -5.99 0.65
N SER A 74 -6.06 -4.85 0.45
CA SER A 74 -6.74 -4.50 -0.80
C SER A 74 -5.79 -4.46 -1.99
N LEU A 75 -4.59 -3.89 -1.83
CA LEU A 75 -3.57 -3.89 -2.88
C LEU A 75 -3.12 -5.31 -3.25
N LEU A 76 -2.91 -6.19 -2.25
CA LEU A 76 -2.50 -7.58 -2.49
C LEU A 76 -3.60 -8.39 -3.21
N LEU A 77 -4.87 -8.14 -2.90
CA LEU A 77 -5.97 -8.77 -3.65
C LEU A 77 -6.10 -8.21 -5.07
N LEU A 78 -5.83 -6.92 -5.26
CA LEU A 78 -5.76 -6.32 -6.59
C LEU A 78 -4.62 -6.92 -7.43
N THR A 79 -3.42 -7.11 -6.85
CA THR A 79 -2.32 -7.78 -7.58
C THR A 79 -2.68 -9.22 -7.92
N GLU A 80 -3.29 -9.95 -6.98
CA GLU A 80 -3.74 -11.32 -7.20
C GLU A 80 -4.73 -11.43 -8.36
N THR A 81 -5.74 -10.56 -8.38
CA THR A 81 -6.80 -10.58 -9.39
C THR A 81 -6.36 -10.04 -10.74
N CYS A 82 -5.31 -9.21 -10.77
CA CYS A 82 -4.64 -8.79 -12.00
C CYS A 82 -3.59 -9.81 -12.51
N GLY A 83 -3.29 -10.88 -11.75
CA GLY A 83 -2.24 -11.83 -12.10
C GLY A 83 -0.82 -11.25 -12.02
N VAL A 84 -0.61 -10.28 -11.12
CA VAL A 84 0.67 -9.63 -10.86
C VAL A 84 1.28 -10.22 -9.59
N ASP A 85 2.57 -10.57 -9.65
CA ASP A 85 3.33 -10.88 -8.44
C ASP A 85 3.71 -9.59 -7.72
N ALA A 86 3.21 -9.42 -6.49
CA ALA A 86 3.42 -8.22 -5.70
C ALA A 86 4.90 -8.02 -5.30
N GLY A 87 5.64 -9.11 -5.11
CA GLY A 87 7.07 -9.07 -4.78
C GLY A 87 7.89 -8.55 -5.96
N GLU A 88 7.72 -9.15 -7.14
CA GLU A 88 8.38 -8.71 -8.37
C GLU A 88 8.01 -7.25 -8.71
N ALA A 89 6.75 -6.86 -8.50
CA ALA A 89 6.30 -5.48 -8.69
C ALA A 89 6.99 -4.49 -7.73
N LEU A 90 7.15 -4.87 -6.46
CA LEU A 90 7.86 -4.07 -5.47
C LEU A 90 9.36 -3.98 -5.78
N ASP A 91 10.01 -5.09 -6.10
CA ASP A 91 11.43 -5.13 -6.48
C ASP A 91 11.70 -4.22 -7.68
N THR A 92 10.84 -4.29 -8.70
CA THR A 92 10.89 -3.41 -9.87
C THR A 92 10.75 -1.93 -9.49
N ALA A 93 9.89 -1.61 -8.52
CA ALA A 93 9.72 -0.23 -8.05
C ALA A 93 10.95 0.26 -7.27
N LEU A 94 11.50 -0.59 -6.39
CA LEU A 94 12.70 -0.29 -5.60
C LEU A 94 13.92 -0.07 -6.49
N GLU A 95 14.13 -0.91 -7.50
CA GLU A 95 15.21 -0.73 -8.48
C GLU A 95 15.08 0.61 -9.21
N LYS A 96 13.86 0.97 -9.65
CA LYS A 96 13.59 2.27 -10.28
C LYS A 96 13.91 3.44 -9.36
N TYR A 97 13.52 3.37 -8.08
CA TYR A 97 13.82 4.43 -7.11
C TYR A 97 15.31 4.51 -6.80
N GLY A 98 15.99 3.38 -6.61
CA GLY A 98 17.43 3.32 -6.40
C GLY A 98 18.23 3.93 -7.57
N ASN A 99 17.86 3.59 -8.80
CA ASN A 99 18.48 4.14 -10.00
C ASN A 99 18.28 5.66 -10.13
N ARG A 100 17.10 6.18 -9.78
CA ARG A 100 16.83 7.64 -9.79
C ARG A 100 17.66 8.38 -8.76
N LEU A 101 17.75 7.85 -7.54
CA LEU A 101 18.58 8.41 -6.48
C LEU A 101 20.05 8.44 -6.88
N ALA A 102 20.58 7.35 -7.46
CA ALA A 102 21.96 7.28 -7.93
C ALA A 102 22.26 8.27 -9.08
N ALA A 103 21.29 8.49 -9.99
CA ALA A 103 21.48 9.34 -11.16
C ALA A 103 21.25 10.84 -10.91
N ARG A 104 20.36 11.20 -9.97
CA ARG A 104 19.86 12.58 -9.81
C ARG A 104 19.87 13.10 -8.37
N GLY A 105 20.18 12.25 -7.38
CA GLY A 105 20.05 12.59 -5.97
C GLY A 105 18.61 12.61 -5.45
N GLU A 106 17.61 12.30 -6.29
CA GLU A 106 16.19 12.38 -5.95
C GLU A 106 15.42 11.14 -6.46
N ALA A 107 14.46 10.63 -5.68
CA ALA A 107 13.66 9.44 -6.02
C ALA A 107 12.45 9.74 -6.94
N GLY A 108 12.09 11.02 -7.08
CA GLY A 108 10.90 11.46 -7.81
C GLY A 108 10.92 11.10 -9.31
N SER A 109 9.75 10.84 -9.90
CA SER A 109 9.62 10.68 -11.36
C SER A 109 9.60 12.01 -12.13
N GLY A 110 9.75 13.13 -11.42
CA GLY A 110 9.67 14.47 -11.99
C GLY A 110 10.76 14.74 -13.02
N ARG A 111 10.33 15.03 -14.25
CA ARG A 111 11.01 16.04 -15.07
C ARG A 111 10.93 17.34 -14.29
N ASP A 112 12.09 17.83 -13.88
CA ASP A 112 12.26 19.22 -13.48
C ASP A 112 11.81 20.13 -14.64
N GLY A 113 11.00 21.16 -14.32
CA GLY A 113 10.45 22.08 -15.30
C GLY A 113 9.01 22.53 -15.06
N ARG A 114 8.71 23.10 -13.88
CA ARG A 114 7.79 24.24 -13.71
C ARG A 114 7.94 24.87 -12.34
#